data_AF-A0A8J3G165-F1
#
_entry.id   AF-A0A8J3G165-F1
#
_cell.length_a   1.000
_cell.length_b   1.000
_cell.length_c   1.000
_cell.angle_alpha   90.00
_cell.angle_beta   90.00
_cell.angle_gamma   90.00
#
_symmetry.space_group_name_H-M   'P 1'
#
loop_
_entity.id
_entity.type
_entity.pdbx_description
1 polymer ?
#
loop_
_entity_poly.entity_id
_entity_poly.type
_entity_poly.pdbx_seq_one_letter_code
_entity_poly.pdbx_strand_id
1 'polypeptide(L)'
;MSSDTRNWAEAIARPNIVAMKAYSARGASTDALHLDANESPWSPPPGTTAVSGYNRYPAQQPETLRQRLADIYGVSAEEIVMGRGADEALDVLVRTFCEPGKDTILYSSPTFSFFKTVAELQGCDVIDVPSDADLRPDMDLIAQTVADAQPKITFLCSPNNPTGASIDAADVLRVCEVSQGLVVLDEAYIEFSEHPSLSTDRPRNLVVARTLSKLYGLAGVRLGAAIADPAVINLMLKVIPPYPIPKPVIDTALPALSAPAMAVVDARRMILMTERDRLLPLLIQSKFIAKTYPSDANFILFEASDETTMVAKLASANIRIRDFRSKIPGHFRLSIGTPQENDLALTALGVLTSDDAPQRIGETFRTTKETDVAIRVNLDDPTAVKIDTGLGFYDHMLEQIAKHGGLGLTCVVKGDLEIDAHHTVEDTALALGSALKLALGDKAGIGRYGFVMPMDETQARVAIDLSGRPAATFKGEFPSDHVGDFPVEMCPHFFESLAQTLGAAIQIEVEGDNSHHMIEACFKGVGRALRPAFAVNGTDMPSTKGVL
;
A
#
# COMPACT_ATOMS: atom_id res chain seq x y z
N MET A 1 -14.93 40.83 46.51
CA MET A 1 -14.69 39.38 46.36
C MET A 1 -14.58 39.10 44.88
N SER A 2 -13.36 39.00 44.36
CA SER A 2 -13.09 38.73 42.94
C SER A 2 -13.16 37.23 42.71
N SER A 3 -14.13 36.76 41.93
CA SER A 3 -14.27 35.36 41.53
C SER A 3 -13.12 34.99 40.60
N ASP A 4 -12.12 34.28 41.11
CA ASP A 4 -11.08 33.63 40.31
C ASP A 4 -11.75 32.48 39.53
N THR A 5 -12.30 32.79 38.35
CA THR A 5 -12.93 31.82 37.44
C THR A 5 -11.88 31.08 36.62
N ARG A 6 -10.76 30.69 37.22
CA ARG A 6 -9.86 29.70 36.58
C ARG A 6 -10.58 28.36 36.60
N ASN A 7 -10.71 27.75 35.42
CA ASN A 7 -11.27 26.42 35.25
C ASN A 7 -10.52 25.46 36.18
N TRP A 8 -11.22 24.74 37.07
CA TRP A 8 -10.59 23.87 38.09
C TRP A 8 -9.62 22.87 37.48
N ALA A 9 -9.89 22.41 36.24
CA ALA A 9 -9.02 21.51 35.51
C ALA A 9 -7.67 22.17 35.14
N GLU A 10 -7.67 23.46 34.77
CA GLU A 10 -6.45 24.21 34.46
C GLU A 10 -5.60 24.48 35.72
N ALA A 11 -6.25 24.63 36.88
CA ALA A 11 -5.55 24.87 38.14
C ALA A 11 -4.73 23.66 38.63
N ILE A 12 -5.09 22.45 38.21
CA ILE A 12 -4.41 21.20 38.60
C ILE A 12 -3.59 20.57 37.46
N ALA A 13 -3.80 21.01 36.22
CA ALA A 13 -3.02 20.56 35.07
C ALA A 13 -1.60 21.13 35.09
N ARG A 14 -0.63 20.43 34.49
CA ARG A 14 0.72 20.94 34.31
C ARG A 14 0.69 22.24 33.49
N PRO A 15 1.45 23.29 33.84
CA PRO A 15 1.42 24.57 33.14
C PRO A 15 1.67 24.48 31.62
N ASN A 16 2.59 23.60 31.19
CA ASN A 16 2.86 23.38 29.77
C ASN A 16 1.65 22.83 29.01
N ILE A 17 0.83 21.97 29.65
CA ILE A 17 -0.38 21.40 29.04
C ILE A 17 -1.48 22.46 28.91
N VAL A 18 -1.62 23.36 29.88
CA VAL A 18 -2.58 24.47 29.81
C VAL A 18 -2.23 25.44 28.67
N ALA A 19 -0.94 25.68 28.42
CA ALA A 19 -0.48 26.53 27.33
C ALA A 19 -0.54 25.88 25.94
N MET A 20 -0.59 24.55 25.89
CA MET A 20 -0.49 23.78 24.65
C MET A 20 -1.78 23.87 23.82
N LYS A 21 -1.64 23.99 22.50
CA LYS A 21 -2.76 23.80 21.57
C LYS A 21 -2.90 22.33 21.23
N ALA A 22 -4.13 21.82 21.26
CA ALA A 22 -4.41 20.44 20.89
C ALA A 22 -3.91 20.14 19.46
N TYR A 23 -3.30 18.96 19.28
CA TYR A 23 -2.86 18.51 17.97
C TYR A 23 -4.07 18.34 17.04
N SER A 24 -4.07 19.03 15.91
CA SER A 24 -5.16 18.94 14.93
C SER A 24 -4.91 17.80 13.94
N ALA A 25 -5.41 16.61 14.27
CA ALA A 25 -5.60 15.53 13.29
C ALA A 25 -6.80 15.81 12.38
N ARG A 26 -6.99 15.01 11.31
CA ARG A 26 -8.18 15.09 10.44
C ARG A 26 -9.44 14.70 11.24
N GLY A 27 -10.58 15.33 10.93
CA GLY A 27 -11.91 14.99 11.48
C GLY A 27 -12.55 13.75 10.83
N ALA A 28 -13.69 13.29 11.35
CA ALA A 28 -14.37 12.04 10.94
C ALA A 28 -14.64 11.91 9.42
N SER A 29 -14.79 10.65 8.97
CA SER A 29 -15.12 10.28 7.59
C SER A 29 -16.34 11.06 7.05
N THR A 30 -16.19 11.64 5.86
CA THR A 30 -17.27 12.27 5.08
C THR A 30 -17.34 11.61 3.71
N ASP A 31 -18.45 11.73 2.97
CA ASP A 31 -18.64 11.20 1.60
C ASP A 31 -17.81 11.94 0.52
N ALA A 32 -16.73 12.60 0.92
CA ALA A 32 -15.82 13.34 0.02
C ALA A 32 -14.73 12.41 -0.52
N LEU A 33 -14.19 12.73 -1.70
CA LEU A 33 -12.94 12.13 -2.16
C LEU A 33 -11.78 12.70 -1.32
N HIS A 34 -11.08 11.83 -0.58
CA HIS A 34 -10.06 12.23 0.39
C HIS A 34 -8.65 12.01 -0.14
N LEU A 35 -8.00 13.10 -0.52
CA LEU A 35 -6.59 13.14 -0.94
C LEU A 35 -5.77 14.04 0.01
N ASP A 36 -6.04 13.96 1.32
CA ASP A 36 -5.54 14.89 2.33
C ASP A 36 -4.74 14.25 3.49
N ALA A 37 -4.81 12.94 3.68
CA ALA A 37 -4.23 12.24 4.84
C ALA A 37 -3.09 11.26 4.51
N ASN A 38 -2.70 11.15 3.23
CA ASN A 38 -1.71 10.19 2.73
C ASN A 38 -2.06 8.75 3.11
N GLU A 39 -3.35 8.41 3.08
CA GLU A 39 -3.86 7.07 3.28
C GLU A 39 -3.72 6.30 1.95
N SER A 40 -3.55 4.98 2.00
CA SER A 40 -3.74 4.16 0.80
C SER A 40 -5.20 4.28 0.35
N PRO A 41 -5.50 4.48 -0.94
CA PRO A 41 -6.88 4.46 -1.44
C PRO A 41 -7.48 3.05 -1.37
N TRP A 42 -6.65 2.01 -1.21
CA TRP A 42 -7.09 0.63 -1.06
C TRP A 42 -7.04 0.15 0.39
N SER A 43 -8.07 -0.60 0.78
CA SER A 43 -8.10 -1.41 2.00
C SER A 43 -7.01 -2.50 2.00
N PRO A 44 -6.55 -2.94 3.19
CA PRO A 44 -5.58 -4.01 3.31
C PRO A 44 -6.20 -5.35 2.90
N PRO A 45 -5.48 -6.19 2.14
CA PRO A 45 -5.97 -7.51 1.77
C PRO A 45 -5.40 -8.63 2.66
N PRO A 46 -6.14 -9.69 3.07
CA PRO A 46 -7.60 -9.90 3.04
C PRO A 46 -8.32 -9.26 4.23
N GLY A 47 -9.59 -8.86 4.05
CA GLY A 47 -10.47 -8.44 5.16
C GLY A 47 -10.90 -9.65 6.00
N THR A 48 -10.55 -9.70 7.28
CA THR A 48 -10.73 -10.92 8.09
C THR A 48 -12.08 -10.98 8.82
N THR A 49 -12.67 -12.18 8.84
CA THR A 49 -13.82 -12.56 9.68
C THR A 49 -13.51 -13.86 10.41
N ALA A 50 -12.74 -13.81 11.50
CA ALA A 50 -12.65 -14.94 12.44
C ALA A 50 -12.34 -14.42 13.84
N VAL A 51 -13.24 -14.66 14.80
CA VAL A 51 -13.12 -14.14 16.18
C VAL A 51 -13.11 -15.30 17.17
N SER A 52 -11.92 -15.60 17.73
CA SER A 52 -11.77 -16.35 18.98
C SER A 52 -10.55 -15.82 19.76
N GLY A 53 -10.59 -15.88 21.10
CA GLY A 53 -9.47 -15.51 21.97
C GLY A 53 -9.39 -14.05 22.45
N TYR A 54 -10.39 -13.19 22.17
CA TYR A 54 -10.39 -11.78 22.64
C TYR A 54 -10.56 -11.63 24.15
N ASN A 55 -10.95 -12.69 24.84
CA ASN A 55 -11.05 -12.74 26.30
C ASN A 55 -9.68 -12.88 27.01
N ARG A 56 -8.56 -12.86 26.26
CA ARG A 56 -7.18 -12.97 26.78
C ARG A 56 -6.33 -11.79 26.34
N TYR A 57 -5.45 -11.32 27.22
CA TYR A 57 -4.46 -10.32 26.86
C TYR A 57 -3.41 -10.91 25.89
N PRO A 58 -2.99 -10.16 24.87
CA PRO A 58 -1.84 -10.54 24.04
C PRO A 58 -0.52 -10.37 24.81
N ALA A 59 0.58 -10.85 24.25
CA ALA A 59 1.91 -10.50 24.74
C ALA A 59 2.19 -9.00 24.53
N GLN A 60 3.07 -8.40 25.34
CA GLN A 60 3.48 -6.99 25.19
C GLN A 60 4.03 -6.71 23.79
N GLN A 61 4.79 -7.66 23.25
CA GLN A 61 5.30 -7.66 21.87
C GLN A 61 4.99 -9.03 21.26
N PRO A 62 3.89 -9.18 20.51
CA PRO A 62 3.51 -10.45 19.89
C PRO A 62 4.60 -10.98 18.96
N GLU A 63 5.21 -12.12 19.32
CA GLU A 63 6.42 -12.64 18.68
C GLU A 63 6.26 -12.88 17.18
N THR A 64 5.16 -13.52 16.77
CA THR A 64 4.89 -13.81 15.35
C THR A 64 4.78 -12.56 14.49
N LEU A 65 4.12 -11.52 15.01
CA LEU A 65 4.01 -10.23 14.32
C LEU A 65 5.34 -9.48 14.32
N ARG A 66 6.08 -9.52 15.42
CA ARG A 66 7.41 -8.90 15.51
C ARG A 66 8.39 -9.54 14.55
N GLN A 67 8.40 -10.87 14.46
CA GLN A 67 9.22 -11.61 13.51
C GLN A 67 8.82 -11.27 12.08
N ARG A 68 7.51 -11.20 11.79
CA ARG A 68 7.06 -10.84 10.45
C ARG A 68 7.51 -9.44 10.02
N LEU A 69 7.46 -8.47 10.93
CA LEU A 69 8.00 -7.12 10.66
C LEU A 69 9.53 -7.14 10.51
N ALA A 70 10.24 -7.95 11.30
CA ALA A 70 11.67 -8.14 11.18
C ALA A 70 12.06 -8.65 9.79
N ASP A 71 11.34 -9.65 9.27
CA ASP A 71 11.53 -10.20 7.94
C ASP A 71 11.28 -9.15 6.83
N ILE A 72 10.26 -8.31 7.00
CA ILE A 72 9.93 -7.23 6.05
C ILE A 72 10.99 -6.14 6.05
N TYR A 73 11.52 -5.79 7.22
CA TYR A 73 12.49 -4.70 7.37
C TYR A 73 13.95 -5.14 7.26
N GLY A 74 14.20 -6.44 7.12
CA GLY A 74 15.55 -7.00 6.98
C GLY A 74 16.41 -6.90 8.24
N VAL A 75 15.79 -6.90 9.43
CA VAL A 75 16.47 -6.73 10.73
C VAL A 75 16.13 -7.89 11.67
N SER A 76 16.74 -7.94 12.86
CA SER A 76 16.39 -8.92 13.89
C SER A 76 15.16 -8.48 14.71
N ALA A 77 14.42 -9.44 15.27
CA ALA A 77 13.24 -9.14 16.07
C ALA A 77 13.56 -8.38 17.38
N GLU A 78 14.78 -8.52 17.91
CA GLU A 78 15.30 -7.81 19.08
C GLU A 78 15.57 -6.32 18.80
N GLU A 79 15.72 -5.96 17.54
CA GLU A 79 15.91 -4.58 17.10
C GLU A 79 14.58 -3.83 16.96
N ILE A 80 13.44 -4.49 17.16
CA ILE A 80 12.11 -3.92 16.93
C ILE A 80 11.31 -3.78 18.23
N VAL A 81 10.71 -2.60 18.41
CA VAL A 81 9.56 -2.40 19.30
C VAL A 81 8.36 -1.89 18.50
N MET A 82 7.23 -2.56 18.64
CA MET A 82 5.97 -2.24 18.00
C MET A 82 5.09 -1.40 18.94
N GLY A 83 4.39 -0.43 18.35
CA GLY A 83 3.43 0.41 19.05
C GLY A 83 2.27 0.85 18.15
N ARG A 84 1.43 1.72 18.70
CA ARG A 84 0.22 2.25 18.08
C ARG A 84 0.53 3.29 16.98
N GLY A 85 1.09 2.82 15.87
CA GLY A 85 1.67 3.64 14.82
C GLY A 85 3.09 4.11 15.16
N ALA A 86 3.74 4.79 14.21
CA ALA A 86 5.04 5.43 14.46
C ALA A 86 4.94 6.49 15.59
N ASP A 87 3.79 7.14 15.72
CA ASP A 87 3.52 8.15 16.76
C ASP A 87 3.82 7.63 18.18
N GLU A 88 3.39 6.41 18.54
CA GLU A 88 3.66 5.87 19.88
C GLU A 88 5.14 5.55 20.06
N ALA A 89 5.84 5.12 19.00
CA ALA A 89 7.27 4.89 19.07
C ALA A 89 8.04 6.21 19.33
N LEU A 90 7.63 7.31 18.69
CA LEU A 90 8.19 8.65 18.92
C LEU A 90 7.91 9.15 20.35
N ASP A 91 6.68 8.99 20.86
CA ASP A 91 6.32 9.36 22.24
C ASP A 91 7.12 8.53 23.27
N VAL A 92 7.23 7.22 23.06
CA VAL A 92 8.00 6.34 23.94
C VAL A 92 9.49 6.72 23.93
N LEU A 93 10.10 7.00 22.76
CA LEU A 93 11.48 7.46 22.67
C LEU A 93 11.72 8.72 23.52
N VAL A 94 10.88 9.74 23.34
CA VAL A 94 11.01 10.99 24.10
C VAL A 94 10.86 10.75 25.60
N ARG A 95 9.88 9.94 26.02
CA ARG A 95 9.69 9.57 27.44
C ARG A 95 10.85 8.75 28.02
N THR A 96 11.48 7.91 27.21
CA THR A 96 12.59 7.05 27.65
C THR A 96 13.87 7.84 27.86
N PHE A 97 14.18 8.80 26.98
CA PHE A 97 15.51 9.42 26.94
C PHE A 97 15.56 10.88 27.39
N CYS A 98 14.43 11.60 27.40
CA CYS A 98 14.41 13.02 27.70
C CYS A 98 13.86 13.32 29.10
N GLU A 99 14.68 13.94 29.93
CA GLU A 99 14.30 14.50 31.23
C GLU A 99 13.56 15.85 31.03
N PRO A 100 12.31 15.98 31.52
CA PRO A 100 11.55 17.23 31.42
C PRO A 100 12.27 18.43 32.04
N GLY A 101 12.25 19.57 31.35
CA GLY A 101 12.87 20.83 31.80
C GLY A 101 14.39 20.83 31.78
N LYS A 102 15.03 19.79 31.22
CA LYS A 102 16.49 19.68 31.11
C LYS A 102 16.92 19.37 29.69
N ASP A 103 16.37 18.32 29.09
CA ASP A 103 16.81 17.85 27.79
C ASP A 103 16.09 18.61 26.65
N THR A 104 16.83 18.79 25.56
CA THR A 104 16.39 19.51 24.36
C THR A 104 16.26 18.55 23.18
N ILE A 105 15.31 18.82 22.30
CA ILE A 105 15.09 18.08 21.05
C ILE A 105 15.32 19.00 19.87
N LEU A 106 15.86 18.48 18.76
CA LEU A 106 16.02 19.22 17.51
C LEU A 106 15.14 18.65 16.40
N TYR A 107 14.55 19.51 15.57
CA TYR A 107 13.89 19.14 14.31
C TYR A 107 14.07 20.24 13.24
N SER A 108 13.68 19.98 11.99
CA SER A 108 13.74 20.98 10.90
C SER A 108 12.35 21.28 10.31
N SER A 109 11.87 22.51 10.41
CA SER A 109 10.59 22.92 9.81
C SER A 109 10.71 23.33 8.34
N PRO A 110 9.69 23.11 7.49
CA PRO A 110 8.45 22.40 7.78
C PRO A 110 8.64 20.87 7.72
N THR A 111 8.21 20.19 8.78
CA THR A 111 8.19 18.72 8.86
C THR A 111 6.96 18.24 9.63
N PHE A 112 6.93 16.95 9.98
CA PHE A 112 5.86 16.34 10.73
C PHE A 112 5.72 16.99 12.12
N SER A 113 4.61 17.69 12.32
CA SER A 113 4.39 18.50 13.53
C SER A 113 4.35 17.71 14.85
N PHE A 114 4.25 16.39 14.77
CA PHE A 114 4.19 15.57 15.96
C PHE A 114 5.51 15.56 16.74
N PHE A 115 6.66 15.76 16.09
CA PHE A 115 7.98 15.87 16.77
C PHE A 115 7.97 16.97 17.84
N LYS A 116 7.53 18.18 17.46
CA LYS A 116 7.36 19.30 18.39
C LYS A 116 6.30 18.98 19.45
N THR A 117 5.19 18.35 19.06
CA THR A 117 4.08 18.01 19.97
C THR A 117 4.55 17.07 21.09
N VAL A 118 5.31 16.00 20.77
CA VAL A 118 5.79 15.06 21.80
C VAL A 118 6.84 15.69 22.72
N ALA A 119 7.69 16.57 22.19
CA ALA A 119 8.64 17.33 22.99
C ALA A 119 7.91 18.24 24.00
N GLU A 120 6.91 19.00 23.55
CA GLU A 120 6.10 19.89 24.41
C GLU A 120 5.28 19.12 25.46
N LEU A 121 4.74 17.94 25.11
CA LEU A 121 4.03 17.06 26.04
C LEU A 121 4.95 16.55 27.15
N GLN A 122 6.17 16.13 26.81
CA GLN A 122 7.18 15.72 27.78
C GLN A 122 7.63 16.92 28.63
N GLY A 123 7.71 18.10 28.03
CA GLY A 123 8.24 19.32 28.66
C GLY A 123 9.72 19.53 28.33
N CYS A 124 10.14 19.14 27.13
CA CYS A 124 11.47 19.38 26.60
C CYS A 124 11.52 20.73 25.86
N ASP A 125 12.67 21.39 25.91
CA ASP A 125 12.95 22.51 25.03
C ASP A 125 13.16 22.01 23.59
N VAL A 126 12.92 22.90 22.62
CA VAL A 126 12.97 22.53 21.21
C VAL A 126 13.80 23.52 20.39
N ILE A 127 14.73 22.99 19.59
CA ILE A 127 15.49 23.71 18.58
C ILE A 127 14.87 23.40 17.22
N ASP A 128 14.43 24.44 16.52
CA ASP A 128 13.95 24.35 15.14
C ASP A 128 15.03 24.92 14.22
N VAL A 129 15.53 24.09 13.29
CA VAL A 129 16.46 24.51 12.22
C VAL A 129 15.66 24.58 10.91
N PRO A 130 15.20 25.77 10.47
CA PRO A 130 14.33 25.86 9.30
C PRO A 130 15.00 25.34 8.03
N SER A 131 14.20 24.77 7.15
CA SER A 131 14.58 24.34 5.80
C SER A 131 14.96 25.54 4.92
N ASP A 132 15.64 25.26 3.82
CA ASP A 132 16.02 26.24 2.80
C ASP A 132 14.82 26.78 1.98
N ALA A 133 15.11 27.63 1.00
CA ALA A 133 14.10 28.24 0.13
C ALA A 133 13.35 27.23 -0.77
N ASP A 134 13.91 26.03 -0.99
CA ASP A 134 13.28 24.93 -1.71
C ASP A 134 12.59 23.93 -0.77
N LEU A 135 12.45 24.28 0.51
CA LEU A 135 11.83 23.48 1.56
C LEU A 135 12.57 22.14 1.79
N ARG A 136 13.89 22.15 1.64
CA ARG A 136 14.77 21.03 2.00
C ARG A 136 15.48 21.30 3.33
N PRO A 137 15.63 20.29 4.19
CA PRO A 137 16.40 20.45 5.43
C PRO A 137 17.85 20.87 5.13
N ASP A 138 18.33 21.93 5.80
CA ASP A 138 19.73 22.36 5.70
C ASP A 138 20.61 21.43 6.56
N MET A 139 21.10 20.35 5.94
CA MET A 139 21.84 19.31 6.65
C MET A 139 23.18 19.80 7.24
N ASP A 140 23.79 20.82 6.65
CA ASP A 140 25.01 21.43 7.18
C ASP A 140 24.73 22.22 8.46
N LEU A 141 23.70 23.05 8.43
CA LEU A 141 23.28 23.79 9.61
C LEU A 141 22.76 22.85 10.71
N ILE A 142 22.04 21.78 10.34
CA ILE A 142 21.60 20.75 11.30
C ILE A 142 22.80 20.09 11.96
N ALA A 143 23.76 19.58 11.20
CA ALA A 143 24.94 18.91 11.76
C ALA A 143 25.75 19.85 12.66
N GLN A 144 25.95 21.11 12.24
CA GLN A 144 26.62 22.12 13.06
C GLN A 144 25.85 22.38 14.37
N THR A 145 24.53 22.56 14.29
CA THR A 145 23.69 22.83 15.47
C THR A 145 23.67 21.63 16.43
N VAL A 146 23.65 20.40 15.90
CA VAL A 146 23.75 19.18 16.71
C VAL A 146 25.10 19.11 17.41
N ALA A 147 26.20 19.41 16.69
CA ALA A 147 27.54 19.44 17.27
C ALA A 147 27.66 20.44 18.42
N ASP A 148 27.06 21.62 18.27
CA ASP A 148 27.16 22.72 19.25
C ASP A 148 26.20 22.57 20.43
N ALA A 149 24.94 22.22 20.18
CA ALA A 149 23.88 22.19 21.19
C ALA A 149 23.70 20.82 21.84
N GLN A 150 24.17 19.75 21.21
CA GLN A 150 24.06 18.37 21.69
C GLN A 150 22.64 18.00 22.20
N PRO A 151 21.60 18.13 21.34
CA PRO A 151 20.24 17.75 21.71
C PRO A 151 20.19 16.26 22.10
N LYS A 152 19.28 15.92 23.00
CA LYS A 152 19.08 14.53 23.45
C LYS A 152 18.55 13.66 22.31
N ILE A 153 17.67 14.22 21.49
CA ILE A 153 17.10 13.60 20.30
C ILE A 153 17.08 14.61 19.15
N THR A 154 17.54 14.19 17.97
CA THR A 154 17.39 14.90 16.71
C THR A 154 16.43 14.14 15.81
N PHE A 155 15.30 14.75 15.45
CA PHE A 155 14.34 14.18 14.51
C PHE A 155 14.63 14.62 13.08
N LEU A 156 14.76 13.65 12.18
CA LEU A 156 14.83 13.81 10.73
C LEU A 156 13.68 13.04 10.09
N CYS A 157 13.07 13.53 9.01
CA CYS A 157 11.99 12.85 8.31
C CYS A 157 12.37 12.70 6.84
N SER A 158 12.43 11.46 6.34
CA SER A 158 12.88 11.14 4.99
C SER A 158 12.12 9.92 4.44
N PRO A 159 11.34 10.05 3.37
CA PRO A 159 10.92 11.30 2.72
C PRO A 159 10.17 12.24 3.66
N ASN A 160 10.46 13.54 3.60
CA ASN A 160 9.92 14.55 4.51
C ASN A 160 8.42 14.79 4.30
N ASN A 161 7.65 14.89 5.38
CA ASN A 161 6.28 15.36 5.34
C ASN A 161 6.19 16.79 5.89
N PRO A 162 5.85 17.81 5.08
CA PRO A 162 4.99 17.69 3.90
C PRO A 162 5.67 17.84 2.54
N THR A 163 6.99 17.99 2.47
CA THR A 163 7.66 18.45 1.24
C THR A 163 7.90 17.34 0.21
N GLY A 164 7.95 16.09 0.65
CA GLY A 164 8.21 14.92 -0.18
C GLY A 164 9.70 14.66 -0.42
N ALA A 165 10.59 15.57 -0.01
CA ALA A 165 12.02 15.45 -0.25
C ALA A 165 12.69 14.39 0.65
N SER A 166 13.50 13.52 0.06
CA SER A 166 14.40 12.64 0.80
C SER A 166 15.65 13.38 1.26
N ILE A 167 16.28 12.85 2.32
CA ILE A 167 17.58 13.26 2.83
C ILE A 167 18.60 12.20 2.42
N ASP A 168 19.78 12.60 1.95
CA ASP A 168 20.84 11.69 1.59
C ASP A 168 21.36 10.92 2.82
N ALA A 169 21.61 9.62 2.63
CA ALA A 169 22.08 8.73 3.69
C ALA A 169 23.37 9.23 4.36
N ALA A 170 24.31 9.77 3.57
CA ALA A 170 25.57 10.30 4.06
C ALA A 170 25.36 11.49 5.04
N ASP A 171 24.35 12.32 4.80
CA ASP A 171 24.03 13.44 5.69
C ASP A 171 23.39 12.98 6.99
N VAL A 172 22.51 11.97 6.94
CA VAL A 172 21.96 11.35 8.16
C VAL A 172 23.09 10.77 9.01
N LEU A 173 24.01 10.01 8.39
CA LEU A 173 25.14 9.40 9.08
C LEU A 173 26.09 10.46 9.68
N ARG A 174 26.34 11.56 8.95
CA ARG A 174 27.13 12.69 9.46
C ARG A 174 26.51 13.33 10.70
N VAL A 175 25.19 13.45 10.76
CA VAL A 175 24.49 13.92 11.97
C VAL A 175 24.65 12.91 13.11
N CYS A 176 24.60 11.61 12.83
CA CYS A 176 24.85 10.57 13.83
C CYS A 176 26.28 10.65 14.41
N GLU A 177 27.29 10.95 13.59
CA GLU A 177 28.70 11.04 14.00
C GLU A 177 28.95 12.20 14.99
N VAL A 178 28.31 13.35 14.79
CA VAL A 178 28.48 14.54 15.65
C VAL A 178 27.55 14.55 16.87
N SER A 179 26.56 13.65 16.92
CA SER A 179 25.55 13.59 17.97
C SER A 179 25.98 12.70 19.14
N GLN A 180 25.90 13.21 20.38
CA GLN A 180 25.94 12.41 21.60
C GLN A 180 24.56 11.85 22.00
N GLY A 181 23.49 12.38 21.40
CA GLY A 181 22.11 11.92 21.56
C GLY A 181 21.68 10.92 20.49
N LEU A 182 20.39 10.59 20.50
CA LEU A 182 19.79 9.76 19.46
C LEU A 182 19.47 10.61 18.22
N VAL A 183 19.70 10.04 17.04
CA VAL A 183 19.12 10.54 15.79
C VAL A 183 17.95 9.63 15.45
N VAL A 184 16.77 10.21 15.28
CA VAL A 184 15.55 9.48 14.93
C VAL A 184 15.17 9.85 13.51
N LEU A 185 15.28 8.87 12.61
CA LEU A 185 14.87 9.00 11.22
C LEU A 185 13.45 8.44 11.05
N ASP A 186 12.48 9.33 10.81
CA ASP A 186 11.11 8.97 10.47
C ASP A 186 11.03 8.61 8.98
N GLU A 187 10.92 7.30 8.74
CA GLU A 187 10.80 6.66 7.44
C GLU A 187 9.37 6.19 7.17
N ALA A 188 8.36 6.97 7.58
CA ALA A 188 6.95 6.63 7.35
C ALA A 188 6.56 6.49 5.86
N TYR A 189 7.38 7.03 4.94
CA TYR A 189 7.12 7.01 3.49
C TYR A 189 8.25 6.35 2.67
N ILE A 190 9.24 5.72 3.32
CA ILE A 190 10.43 5.18 2.63
C ILE A 190 10.08 4.13 1.57
N GLU A 191 8.94 3.43 1.70
CA GLU A 191 8.52 2.49 0.69
C GLU A 191 8.21 3.16 -0.65
N PHE A 192 8.04 4.47 -0.74
CA PHE A 192 7.86 5.17 -2.03
C PHE A 192 9.14 5.80 -2.57
N SER A 193 10.20 5.79 -1.77
CA SER A 193 11.47 6.41 -2.10
C SER A 193 12.30 5.54 -3.05
N GLU A 194 13.10 6.20 -3.88
CA GLU A 194 14.17 5.57 -4.64
C GLU A 194 15.40 5.32 -3.75
N HIS A 195 15.52 6.01 -2.63
CA HIS A 195 16.58 5.81 -1.65
C HIS A 195 16.28 4.60 -0.76
N PRO A 196 17.29 3.77 -0.44
CA PRO A 196 17.11 2.65 0.48
C PRO A 196 16.89 3.16 1.92
N SER A 197 16.16 2.37 2.70
CA SER A 197 16.01 2.58 4.15
C SER A 197 17.36 2.46 4.87
N LEU A 198 17.54 3.25 5.92
CA LEU A 198 18.65 3.11 6.88
C LEU A 198 18.30 2.18 8.06
N SER A 199 17.28 1.32 7.92
CA SER A 199 16.94 0.33 8.94
C SER A 199 18.04 -0.71 9.14
N THR A 200 18.81 -1.02 8.10
CA THR A 200 19.92 -2.00 8.13
C THR A 200 21.28 -1.29 8.15
N ASP A 201 22.30 -1.92 8.77
CA ASP A 201 23.69 -1.39 8.84
C ASP A 201 23.78 0.04 9.38
N ARG A 202 23.10 0.28 10.50
CA ARG A 202 22.96 1.61 11.11
C ARG A 202 23.89 1.84 12.31
N PRO A 203 24.32 3.09 12.57
CA PRO A 203 24.99 3.44 13.82
C PRO A 203 24.10 3.17 15.05
N ARG A 204 24.73 2.89 16.20
CA ARG A 204 24.00 2.54 17.44
C ARG A 204 23.05 3.62 17.95
N ASN A 205 23.33 4.89 17.65
CA ASN A 205 22.50 6.03 18.04
C ASN A 205 21.45 6.40 16.99
N LEU A 206 21.36 5.67 15.87
CA LEU A 206 20.30 5.85 14.87
C LEU A 206 19.10 4.96 15.19
N VAL A 207 17.94 5.58 15.31
CA VAL A 207 16.64 4.92 15.44
C VAL A 207 15.82 5.21 14.20
N VAL A 208 15.23 4.18 13.60
CA VAL A 208 14.38 4.32 12.42
C VAL A 208 12.93 4.06 12.80
N ALA A 209 12.03 5.02 12.55
CA ALA A 209 10.60 4.86 12.78
C ALA A 209 9.89 4.42 11.48
N ARG A 210 9.04 3.40 11.56
CA ARG A 210 8.30 2.81 10.43
C ARG A 210 6.82 2.70 10.75
N THR A 211 5.96 2.68 9.72
CA THR A 211 4.51 2.53 9.91
C THR A 211 3.87 1.66 8.85
N LEU A 212 2.83 0.93 9.24
CA LEU A 212 1.96 0.24 8.28
C LEU A 212 0.85 1.14 7.70
N SER A 213 0.80 2.41 8.10
CA SER A 213 -0.32 3.30 7.77
C SER A 213 -0.35 3.74 6.30
N LYS A 214 0.78 3.71 5.61
CA LYS A 214 0.95 4.31 4.29
C LYS A 214 0.80 3.26 3.20
N LEU A 215 1.91 2.71 2.70
CA LEU A 215 1.88 1.72 1.61
C LEU A 215 0.99 0.51 1.92
N TYR A 216 1.06 -0.02 3.14
CA TYR A 216 0.36 -1.24 3.53
C TYR A 216 -1.16 -1.05 3.74
N GLY A 217 -1.68 0.19 3.68
CA GLY A 217 -3.11 0.46 3.83
C GLY A 217 -3.70 0.16 5.22
N LEU A 218 -2.87 0.07 6.25
CA LEU A 218 -3.27 -0.29 7.62
C LEU A 218 -3.38 0.94 8.55
N ALA A 219 -3.75 2.10 8.00
CA ALA A 219 -3.85 3.35 8.77
C ALA A 219 -4.81 3.24 9.96
N GLY A 220 -5.97 2.61 9.77
CA GLY A 220 -6.97 2.39 10.82
C GLY A 220 -6.59 1.32 11.85
N VAL A 221 -5.66 0.44 11.51
CA VAL A 221 -5.16 -0.62 12.42
C VAL A 221 -4.19 -0.05 13.46
N ARG A 222 -3.59 1.13 13.19
CA ARG A 222 -2.68 1.83 14.09
C ARG A 222 -1.50 0.96 14.52
N LEU A 223 -0.72 0.47 13.57
CA LEU A 223 0.50 -0.29 13.84
C LEU A 223 1.74 0.39 13.23
N GLY A 224 2.80 0.46 14.01
CA GLY A 224 4.11 0.96 13.60
C GLY A 224 5.21 0.43 14.52
N ALA A 225 6.44 0.82 14.23
CA ALA A 225 7.60 0.31 14.93
C ALA A 225 8.72 1.37 15.04
N ALA A 226 9.55 1.24 16.07
CA ALA A 226 10.91 1.75 16.07
C ALA A 226 11.88 0.59 15.89
N ILE A 227 12.90 0.83 15.07
CA ILE A 227 14.00 -0.08 14.77
C ILE A 227 15.28 0.56 15.31
N ALA A 228 15.93 -0.05 16.30
CA ALA A 228 17.05 0.55 17.02
C ALA A 228 18.01 -0.52 17.57
N ASP A 229 19.18 -0.10 18.06
CA ASP A 229 20.06 -0.99 18.81
C ASP A 229 19.28 -1.70 19.93
N PRO A 230 19.47 -3.01 20.16
CA PRO A 230 18.72 -3.74 21.19
C PRO A 230 18.79 -3.11 22.59
N ALA A 231 19.86 -2.40 22.93
CA ALA A 231 19.96 -1.66 24.20
C ALA A 231 18.95 -0.51 24.28
N VAL A 232 18.71 0.20 23.17
CA VAL A 232 17.68 1.24 23.06
C VAL A 232 16.29 0.61 23.17
N ILE A 233 16.05 -0.48 22.43
CA ILE A 233 14.78 -1.22 22.48
C ILE A 233 14.46 -1.70 23.89
N ASN A 234 15.43 -2.26 24.60
CA ASN A 234 15.26 -2.73 25.98
C ASN A 234 14.91 -1.61 26.97
N LEU A 235 15.33 -0.37 26.71
CA LEU A 235 14.90 0.78 27.50
C LEU A 235 13.48 1.22 27.13
N MET A 236 13.14 1.24 25.84
CA MET A 236 11.79 1.55 25.37
C MET A 236 10.75 0.57 25.92
N LEU A 237 11.08 -0.72 26.00
CA LEU A 237 10.20 -1.76 26.57
C LEU A 237 9.84 -1.54 28.04
N LYS A 238 10.65 -0.78 28.80
CA LYS A 238 10.33 -0.40 30.18
C LYS A 238 9.29 0.72 30.28
N VAL A 239 9.10 1.48 29.20
CA VAL A 239 8.26 2.69 29.15
C VAL A 239 6.97 2.45 28.38
N ILE A 240 7.02 1.63 27.33
CA ILE A 240 5.83 1.29 26.54
C ILE A 240 4.76 0.60 27.41
N PRO A 241 3.46 0.85 27.16
CA PRO A 241 2.40 0.17 27.90
C PRO A 241 2.54 -1.36 27.87
N PRO A 242 2.00 -2.09 28.87
CA PRO A 242 2.17 -3.54 28.99
C PRO A 242 1.47 -4.34 27.88
N TYR A 243 0.46 -3.75 27.22
CA TYR A 243 -0.31 -4.39 26.13
C TYR A 243 -0.59 -3.36 25.02
N PRO A 244 0.44 -2.89 24.30
CA PRO A 244 0.28 -1.78 23.35
C PRO A 244 -0.43 -2.21 22.06
N ILE A 245 -0.35 -3.50 21.69
CA ILE A 245 -0.93 -4.03 20.45
C ILE A 245 -2.16 -4.91 20.77
N PRO A 246 -3.39 -4.49 20.41
CA PRO A 246 -4.60 -5.27 20.63
C PRO A 246 -4.65 -6.55 19.79
N LYS A 247 -5.30 -7.62 20.28
CA LYS A 247 -5.49 -8.86 19.53
C LYS A 247 -6.15 -8.68 18.14
N PRO A 248 -7.20 -7.85 17.96
CA PRO A 248 -7.76 -7.59 16.63
C PRO A 248 -6.76 -6.96 15.65
N VAL A 249 -5.81 -6.15 16.15
CA VAL A 249 -4.75 -5.55 15.33
C VAL A 249 -3.80 -6.63 14.82
N ILE A 250 -3.41 -7.57 15.68
CA ILE A 250 -2.57 -8.73 15.29
C ILE A 250 -3.26 -9.56 14.22
N ASP A 251 -4.54 -9.88 14.43
CA ASP A 251 -5.34 -10.73 13.55
C ASP A 251 -5.62 -10.09 12.18
N THR A 252 -5.59 -8.76 12.11
CA THR A 252 -5.72 -8.01 10.86
C THR A 252 -4.37 -7.85 10.17
N ALA A 253 -3.33 -7.52 10.93
CA ALA A 253 -2.00 -7.21 10.38
C ALA A 253 -1.30 -8.46 9.82
N LEU A 254 -1.36 -9.61 10.50
CA LEU A 254 -0.62 -10.79 10.06
C LEU A 254 -1.02 -11.29 8.65
N PRO A 255 -2.31 -11.46 8.32
CA PRO A 255 -2.72 -11.82 6.95
C PRO A 255 -2.39 -10.73 5.94
N ALA A 256 -2.56 -9.45 6.31
CA ALA A 256 -2.24 -8.31 5.45
C ALA A 256 -0.76 -8.17 5.12
N LEU A 257 0.08 -8.82 5.93
CA LEU A 257 1.51 -8.89 5.73
C LEU A 257 1.95 -10.25 5.20
N SER A 258 1.07 -11.17 4.81
CA SER A 258 1.50 -12.48 4.25
C SER A 258 2.32 -12.30 2.97
N ALA A 259 3.15 -13.29 2.61
CA ALA A 259 3.96 -13.19 1.38
C ALA A 259 3.10 -13.00 0.11
N PRO A 260 1.97 -13.74 -0.07
CA PRO A 260 1.02 -13.45 -1.15
C PRO A 260 0.42 -12.04 -1.09
N ALA A 261 -0.02 -11.57 0.08
CA ALA A 261 -0.58 -10.22 0.23
C ALA A 261 0.44 -9.13 -0.14
N MET A 262 1.71 -9.33 0.24
CA MET A 262 2.81 -8.40 -0.08
C MET A 262 3.03 -8.24 -1.58
N ALA A 263 2.78 -9.26 -2.40
CA ALA A 263 2.90 -9.12 -3.86
C ALA A 263 1.88 -8.13 -4.44
N VAL A 264 0.67 -8.06 -3.87
CA VAL A 264 -0.32 -7.05 -4.28
C VAL A 264 0.03 -5.68 -3.72
N VAL A 265 0.57 -5.60 -2.50
CA VAL A 265 1.11 -4.34 -1.94
C VAL A 265 2.19 -3.77 -2.85
N ASP A 266 3.11 -4.61 -3.35
CA ASP A 266 4.15 -4.19 -4.31
C ASP A 266 3.55 -3.71 -5.64
N ALA A 267 2.50 -4.38 -6.15
CA ALA A 267 1.80 -3.92 -7.35
C ALA A 267 1.16 -2.53 -7.14
N ARG A 268 0.53 -2.31 -6.00
CA ARG A 268 -0.07 -1.01 -5.62
C ARG A 268 1.00 0.07 -5.43
N ARG A 269 2.15 -0.27 -4.86
CA ARG A 269 3.32 0.62 -4.75
C ARG A 269 3.71 1.17 -6.12
N MET A 270 3.87 0.30 -7.11
CA MET A 270 4.25 0.69 -8.48
C MET A 270 3.24 1.63 -9.12
N ILE A 271 1.93 1.40 -8.90
CA ILE A 271 0.87 2.30 -9.39
C ILE A 271 1.00 3.68 -8.75
N LEU A 272 1.15 3.75 -7.42
CA LEU A 272 1.25 5.02 -6.71
C LEU A 272 2.48 5.83 -7.16
N MET A 273 3.61 5.17 -7.39
CA MET A 273 4.82 5.83 -7.92
C MET A 273 4.62 6.31 -9.36
N THR A 274 4.04 5.47 -10.23
CA THR A 274 3.74 5.84 -11.62
C THR A 274 2.77 7.03 -11.68
N GLU A 275 1.73 7.02 -10.85
CA GLU A 275 0.75 8.10 -10.78
C GLU A 275 1.33 9.38 -10.20
N ARG A 276 2.21 9.30 -9.20
CA ARG A 276 2.96 10.46 -8.69
C ARG A 276 3.78 11.11 -9.81
N ASP A 277 4.52 10.30 -10.56
CA ASP A 277 5.40 10.77 -11.62
C ASP A 277 4.58 11.32 -12.81
N ARG A 278 3.39 10.76 -13.07
CA ARG A 278 2.41 11.30 -14.03
C ARG A 278 1.82 12.64 -13.56
N LEU A 279 1.44 12.75 -12.29
CA LEU A 279 0.77 13.92 -11.74
C LEU A 279 1.68 15.15 -11.65
N LEU A 280 2.96 14.98 -11.30
CA LEU A 280 3.93 16.08 -11.16
C LEU A 280 3.92 17.06 -12.36
N PRO A 281 4.16 16.63 -13.61
CA PRO A 281 4.16 17.54 -14.76
C PRO A 281 2.76 18.01 -15.18
N LEU A 282 1.70 17.26 -14.87
CA LEU A 282 0.32 17.64 -15.20
C LEU A 282 -0.20 18.76 -14.29
N LEU A 283 0.12 18.71 -12.99
CA LEU A 283 -0.29 19.72 -12.03
C LEU A 283 0.24 21.11 -12.39
N ILE A 284 1.45 21.21 -12.95
CA ILE A 284 2.03 22.48 -13.43
C ILE A 284 1.20 23.11 -14.56
N GLN A 285 0.43 22.31 -15.31
CA GLN A 285 -0.44 22.83 -16.37
C GLN A 285 -1.70 23.51 -15.82
N SER A 286 -2.02 23.31 -14.54
CA SER A 286 -3.12 23.99 -13.88
C SER A 286 -2.82 25.48 -13.77
N LYS A 287 -3.76 26.32 -14.22
CA LYS A 287 -3.70 27.77 -13.99
C LYS A 287 -3.73 28.17 -12.50
N PHE A 288 -4.09 27.25 -11.60
CA PHE A 288 -4.19 27.47 -10.16
C PHE A 288 -2.89 27.14 -9.41
N ILE A 289 -1.91 26.52 -10.08
CA ILE A 289 -0.68 26.03 -9.45
C ILE A 289 0.50 26.83 -10.01
N ALA A 290 1.29 27.41 -9.12
CA ALA A 290 2.48 28.18 -9.46
C ALA A 290 3.73 27.30 -9.57
N LYS A 291 3.90 26.37 -8.62
CA LYS A 291 5.08 25.51 -8.50
C LYS A 291 4.69 24.17 -7.88
N THR A 292 5.28 23.08 -8.35
CA THR A 292 5.24 21.76 -7.70
C THR A 292 6.63 21.42 -7.15
N TYR A 293 6.67 20.60 -6.10
CA TYR A 293 7.91 20.14 -5.48
C TYR A 293 8.12 18.65 -5.80
N PRO A 294 9.35 18.21 -6.12
CA PRO A 294 9.67 16.78 -6.27
C PRO A 294 9.27 16.01 -5.01
N SER A 295 8.87 14.74 -5.19
CA SER A 295 8.43 13.92 -4.07
C SER A 295 8.84 12.46 -4.23
N ASP A 296 9.39 11.91 -3.15
CA ASP A 296 9.66 10.49 -2.96
C ASP A 296 8.60 9.83 -2.06
N ALA A 297 7.46 10.49 -1.85
CA ALA A 297 6.36 10.00 -1.01
C ALA A 297 5.08 9.75 -1.84
N ASN A 298 4.01 9.28 -1.18
CA ASN A 298 2.68 9.11 -1.80
C ASN A 298 1.84 10.40 -1.83
N PHE A 299 2.48 11.54 -2.05
CA PHE A 299 1.83 12.85 -2.14
C PHE A 299 2.72 13.84 -2.89
N ILE A 300 2.14 14.97 -3.34
CA ILE A 300 2.85 16.08 -3.97
C ILE A 300 2.52 17.37 -3.21
N LEU A 301 3.55 18.14 -2.83
CA LEU A 301 3.42 19.51 -2.34
C LEU A 301 3.42 20.46 -3.53
N PHE A 302 2.56 21.48 -3.50
CA PHE A 302 2.53 22.53 -4.51
C PHE A 302 2.15 23.89 -3.91
N GLU A 303 2.57 24.95 -4.59
CA GLU A 303 2.22 26.33 -4.31
C GLU A 303 1.08 26.78 -5.25
N ALA A 304 0.02 27.37 -4.69
CA ALA A 304 -1.12 27.85 -5.46
C ALA A 304 -0.90 29.29 -5.95
N SER A 305 -1.26 29.57 -7.21
CA SER A 305 -1.29 30.93 -7.78
C SER A 305 -2.63 31.65 -7.51
N ASP A 306 -3.73 30.91 -7.32
CA ASP A 306 -5.05 31.42 -6.96
C ASP A 306 -5.72 30.48 -5.94
N GLU A 307 -5.39 30.69 -4.66
CA GLU A 307 -5.87 29.88 -3.55
C GLU A 307 -7.40 29.85 -3.45
N THR A 308 -8.05 31.00 -3.65
CA THR A 308 -9.48 31.17 -3.37
C THR A 308 -10.32 30.41 -4.39
N THR A 309 -10.01 30.59 -5.68
CA THR A 309 -10.75 29.90 -6.74
C THR A 309 -10.46 28.41 -6.73
N MET A 310 -9.21 28.00 -6.47
CA MET A 310 -8.82 26.59 -6.40
C MET A 310 -9.58 25.85 -5.29
N VAL A 311 -9.59 26.40 -4.07
CA VAL A 311 -10.31 25.80 -2.93
C VAL A 311 -11.81 25.70 -3.23
N ALA A 312 -12.40 26.73 -3.83
CA ALA A 312 -13.81 26.71 -4.23
C ALA A 312 -14.11 25.62 -5.29
N LYS A 313 -13.22 25.44 -6.27
CA LYS A 313 -13.35 24.39 -7.29
C LYS A 313 -13.28 22.99 -6.70
N LEU A 314 -12.27 22.72 -5.87
CA LEU A 314 -12.13 21.44 -5.18
C LEU A 314 -13.34 21.15 -4.29
N ALA A 315 -13.83 22.14 -3.54
CA ALA A 315 -15.04 22.00 -2.73
C ALA A 315 -16.28 21.70 -3.57
N SER A 316 -16.45 22.36 -4.73
CA SER A 316 -17.58 22.11 -5.64
C SER A 316 -17.56 20.71 -6.26
N ALA A 317 -16.37 20.13 -6.41
CA ALA A 317 -16.16 18.76 -6.87
C ALA A 317 -16.17 17.74 -5.71
N ASN A 318 -16.40 18.19 -4.47
CA ASN A 318 -16.34 17.36 -3.25
C ASN A 318 -14.98 16.63 -3.06
N ILE A 319 -13.88 17.30 -3.42
CA ILE A 319 -12.50 16.82 -3.30
C ILE A 319 -11.81 17.55 -2.16
N ARG A 320 -11.13 16.81 -1.28
CA ARG A 320 -10.33 17.37 -0.18
C ARG A 320 -8.85 17.11 -0.37
N ILE A 321 -8.07 18.17 -0.24
CA ILE A 321 -6.60 18.13 -0.19
C ILE A 321 -6.12 18.77 1.11
N ARG A 322 -4.86 18.57 1.48
CA ARG A 322 -4.34 19.10 2.74
C ARG A 322 -3.91 20.56 2.58
N ASP A 323 -4.51 21.44 3.38
CA ASP A 323 -4.15 22.85 3.48
C ASP A 323 -2.96 23.05 4.43
N PHE A 324 -1.85 23.58 3.90
CA PHE A 324 -0.65 23.89 4.66
C PHE A 324 -0.41 25.39 4.83
N ARG A 325 -1.32 26.28 4.40
CA ARG A 325 -1.11 27.74 4.41
C ARG A 325 -0.81 28.32 5.79
N SER A 326 -1.32 27.70 6.85
CA SER A 326 -1.02 28.09 8.24
C SER A 326 0.43 27.82 8.67
N LYS A 327 1.16 26.97 7.95
CA LYS A 327 2.55 26.58 8.22
C LYS A 327 3.50 27.01 7.11
N ILE A 328 3.06 26.93 5.85
CA ILE A 328 3.80 27.27 4.65
C ILE A 328 2.83 28.08 3.75
N PRO A 329 2.88 29.42 3.77
CA PRO A 329 1.94 30.28 3.04
C PRO A 329 1.84 29.90 1.56
N GLY A 330 0.63 29.89 0.99
CA GLY A 330 0.40 29.51 -0.42
C GLY A 330 0.43 28.02 -0.73
N HIS A 331 0.82 27.15 0.22
CA HIS A 331 1.06 25.74 -0.08
C HIS A 331 -0.07 24.80 0.31
N PHE A 332 -0.25 23.79 -0.53
CA PHE A 332 -1.19 22.69 -0.35
C PHE A 332 -0.49 21.37 -0.71
N ARG A 333 -1.03 20.27 -0.19
CA ARG A 333 -0.51 18.93 -0.48
C ARG A 333 -1.64 18.03 -0.98
N LEU A 334 -1.40 17.39 -2.11
CA LEU A 334 -2.28 16.40 -2.73
C LEU A 334 -1.73 15.00 -2.47
N SER A 335 -2.49 14.14 -1.79
CA SER A 335 -2.17 12.70 -1.71
C SER A 335 -2.43 12.03 -3.06
N ILE A 336 -1.62 11.02 -3.39
CA ILE A 336 -1.82 10.23 -4.61
C ILE A 336 -2.88 9.17 -4.35
N GLY A 337 -3.98 9.22 -5.10
CA GLY A 337 -5.06 8.24 -5.08
C GLY A 337 -4.91 7.20 -6.21
N THR A 338 -6.02 6.54 -6.53
CA THR A 338 -6.13 5.73 -7.75
C THR A 338 -6.04 6.62 -9.00
N PRO A 339 -5.74 6.07 -10.19
CA PRO A 339 -5.72 6.84 -11.43
C PRO A 339 -7.00 7.66 -11.67
N GLN A 340 -8.16 7.06 -11.37
CA GLN A 340 -9.47 7.71 -11.51
C GLN A 340 -9.64 8.88 -10.54
N GLU A 341 -9.25 8.70 -9.28
CA GLU A 341 -9.29 9.77 -8.27
C GLU A 341 -8.35 10.92 -8.62
N ASN A 342 -7.17 10.60 -9.17
CA ASN A 342 -6.18 11.56 -9.62
C ASN A 342 -6.71 12.37 -10.82
N ASP A 343 -7.38 11.74 -11.78
CA ASP A 343 -7.97 12.42 -12.93
C ASP A 343 -9.14 13.33 -12.53
N LEU A 344 -9.95 12.93 -11.55
CA LEU A 344 -10.98 13.80 -10.96
C LEU A 344 -10.34 15.04 -10.31
N ALA A 345 -9.22 14.86 -9.58
CA ALA A 345 -8.48 15.97 -8.99
C ALA A 345 -7.88 16.89 -10.06
N LEU A 346 -7.24 16.35 -11.11
CA LEU A 346 -6.70 17.12 -12.24
C LEU A 346 -7.80 17.94 -12.94
N THR A 347 -8.95 17.32 -13.20
CA THR A 347 -10.11 17.98 -13.81
C THR A 347 -10.61 19.14 -12.94
N ALA A 348 -10.75 18.92 -11.62
CA ALA A 348 -11.14 19.98 -10.69
C ALA A 348 -10.11 21.12 -10.64
N LEU A 349 -8.83 20.79 -10.84
CA LEU A 349 -7.72 21.75 -10.97
C LEU A 349 -7.60 22.34 -12.39
N GLY A 350 -8.54 22.05 -13.29
CA GLY A 350 -8.59 22.65 -14.63
C GLY A 350 -7.54 22.12 -15.61
N VAL A 351 -6.99 20.94 -15.34
CA VAL A 351 -6.11 20.21 -16.26
C VAL A 351 -6.97 19.26 -17.07
N LEU A 352 -6.89 19.33 -18.41
CA LEU A 352 -7.57 18.39 -19.29
C LEU A 352 -6.75 17.11 -19.35
N THR A 353 -7.28 16.01 -18.83
CA THR A 353 -6.75 14.67 -19.08
C THR A 353 -7.31 14.18 -20.42
N SER A 354 -6.50 13.46 -21.21
CA SER A 354 -7.03 12.73 -22.37
C SER A 354 -8.05 11.69 -21.90
N ASP A 355 -9.06 11.40 -22.74
CA ASP A 355 -10.10 10.39 -22.51
C ASP A 355 -9.49 9.04 -22.12
N ASP A 356 -9.40 8.73 -20.83
CA ASP A 356 -9.17 7.36 -20.36
C ASP A 356 -10.37 6.94 -19.51
N ALA A 357 -11.07 5.93 -20.02
CA ALA A 357 -12.10 5.24 -19.27
C ALA A 357 -11.48 4.65 -17.98
N PRO A 358 -12.23 4.59 -16.86
CA PRO A 358 -11.76 3.95 -15.64
C PRO A 358 -11.26 2.53 -15.92
N GLN A 359 -10.06 2.20 -15.41
CA GLN A 359 -9.45 0.89 -15.62
C GLN A 359 -10.22 -0.20 -14.90
N ARG A 360 -10.42 -1.32 -15.58
CA ARG A 360 -11.15 -2.49 -15.14
C ARG A 360 -10.19 -3.44 -14.42
N ILE A 361 -10.11 -3.25 -13.11
CA ILE A 361 -9.23 -3.99 -12.21
C ILE A 361 -10.05 -4.82 -11.24
N GLY A 362 -9.61 -6.05 -10.99
CA GLY A 362 -10.20 -6.92 -9.97
C GLY A 362 -9.12 -7.59 -9.15
N GLU A 363 -9.35 -7.68 -7.84
CA GLU A 363 -8.42 -8.28 -6.89
C GLU A 363 -9.16 -9.32 -6.05
N THR A 364 -8.53 -10.46 -5.78
CA THR A 364 -9.09 -11.51 -4.94
C THR A 364 -8.00 -12.12 -4.07
N PHE A 365 -8.37 -12.38 -2.83
CA PHE A 365 -7.52 -13.01 -1.83
C PHE A 365 -8.28 -14.19 -1.25
N ARG A 366 -7.65 -15.35 -1.21
CA ARG A 366 -8.28 -16.58 -0.74
C ARG A 366 -7.28 -17.37 0.08
N THR A 367 -7.58 -17.55 1.36
CA THR A 367 -6.75 -18.30 2.30
C THR A 367 -7.55 -19.49 2.85
N THR A 368 -7.01 -20.69 2.73
CA THR A 368 -7.52 -21.94 3.33
C THR A 368 -6.48 -22.51 4.30
N LYS A 369 -6.66 -23.77 4.71
CA LYS A 369 -5.62 -24.50 5.44
C LYS A 369 -4.49 -24.99 4.54
N GLU A 370 -4.76 -25.10 3.24
CA GLU A 370 -3.87 -25.70 2.24
C GLU A 370 -3.17 -24.61 1.41
N THR A 371 -3.85 -23.50 1.14
CA THR A 371 -3.33 -22.45 0.27
C THR A 371 -3.51 -21.03 0.81
N ASP A 372 -2.63 -20.11 0.41
CA ASP A 372 -2.81 -18.66 0.54
C ASP A 372 -2.57 -18.03 -0.84
N VAL A 373 -3.64 -17.50 -1.44
CA VAL A 373 -3.68 -17.04 -2.84
C VAL A 373 -4.00 -15.55 -2.90
N ALA A 374 -3.18 -14.80 -3.64
CA ALA A 374 -3.43 -13.39 -3.96
C ALA A 374 -3.37 -13.15 -5.48
N ILE A 375 -4.47 -12.64 -6.05
CA ILE A 375 -4.58 -12.36 -7.49
C ILE A 375 -5.05 -10.94 -7.74
N ARG A 376 -4.40 -10.26 -8.68
CA ARG A 376 -4.81 -8.97 -9.27
C ARG A 376 -4.83 -9.09 -10.78
N VAL A 377 -5.93 -8.67 -11.39
CA VAL A 377 -6.12 -8.60 -12.85
C VAL A 377 -6.39 -7.16 -13.28
N ASN A 378 -5.74 -6.71 -14.36
CA ASN A 378 -6.08 -5.48 -15.06
C ASN A 378 -6.44 -5.80 -16.52
N LEU A 379 -7.70 -5.58 -16.90
CA LEU A 379 -8.18 -5.89 -18.26
C LEU A 379 -7.77 -4.84 -19.31
N ASP A 380 -7.29 -3.68 -18.87
CA ASP A 380 -6.97 -2.54 -19.74
C ASP A 380 -5.46 -2.25 -19.82
N ASP A 381 -4.64 -2.90 -18.99
CA ASP A 381 -3.17 -2.77 -19.01
C ASP A 381 -2.49 -4.15 -18.95
N PRO A 382 -1.85 -4.61 -20.05
CA PRO A 382 -1.16 -5.90 -20.12
C PRO A 382 0.27 -5.91 -19.59
N THR A 383 0.80 -4.78 -19.09
CA THR A 383 2.24 -4.65 -18.81
C THR A 383 2.68 -5.33 -17.52
N ALA A 384 1.83 -5.36 -16.49
CA ALA A 384 2.15 -5.94 -15.19
C ALA A 384 1.82 -7.44 -15.15
N VAL A 385 2.80 -8.30 -15.43
CA VAL A 385 2.69 -9.77 -15.27
C VAL A 385 3.73 -10.28 -14.26
N LYS A 386 3.27 -10.87 -13.16
CA LYS A 386 4.09 -11.52 -12.13
C LYS A 386 3.36 -12.75 -11.61
N ILE A 387 3.92 -13.93 -11.83
CA ILE A 387 3.27 -15.20 -11.50
C ILE A 387 4.26 -16.07 -10.74
N ASP A 388 3.84 -16.55 -9.58
CA ASP A 388 4.62 -17.43 -8.71
C ASP A 388 3.66 -18.32 -7.92
N THR A 389 3.43 -19.54 -8.42
CA THR A 389 2.61 -20.55 -7.74
C THR A 389 3.44 -21.65 -7.09
N GLY A 390 4.77 -21.62 -7.26
CA GLY A 390 5.68 -22.71 -6.94
C GLY A 390 5.69 -23.85 -7.96
N LEU A 391 4.85 -23.80 -9.02
CA LEU A 391 4.77 -24.80 -10.08
C LEU A 391 5.16 -24.17 -11.43
N GLY A 392 6.40 -24.37 -11.87
CA GLY A 392 6.95 -23.66 -13.03
C GLY A 392 6.20 -23.85 -14.35
N PHE A 393 5.67 -25.07 -14.62
CA PHE A 393 4.84 -25.29 -15.80
C PHE A 393 3.49 -24.56 -15.70
N TYR A 394 2.89 -24.54 -14.51
CA TYR A 394 1.61 -23.86 -14.30
C TYR A 394 1.74 -22.34 -14.35
N ASP A 395 2.82 -21.80 -13.80
CA ASP A 395 3.16 -20.38 -13.92
C ASP A 395 3.21 -19.97 -15.40
N HIS A 396 3.91 -20.77 -16.22
CA HIS A 396 3.98 -20.56 -17.66
C HIS A 396 2.60 -20.61 -18.34
N MET A 397 1.70 -21.51 -17.91
CA MET A 397 0.35 -21.58 -18.46
C MET A 397 -0.49 -20.35 -18.11
N LEU A 398 -0.36 -19.80 -16.90
CA LEU A 398 -1.03 -18.55 -16.51
C LEU A 398 -0.46 -17.34 -17.28
N GLU A 399 0.84 -17.32 -17.59
CA GLU A 399 1.44 -16.32 -18.48
C GLU A 399 0.79 -16.34 -19.87
N GLN A 400 0.46 -17.53 -20.40
CA GLN A 400 -0.25 -17.66 -21.67
C GLN A 400 -1.63 -16.99 -21.61
N ILE A 401 -2.38 -17.15 -20.51
CA ILE A 401 -3.67 -16.46 -20.33
C ILE A 401 -3.47 -14.95 -20.33
N ALA A 402 -2.52 -14.42 -19.56
CA ALA A 402 -2.26 -12.98 -19.49
C ALA A 402 -1.84 -12.41 -20.85
N LYS A 403 -0.86 -13.06 -21.51
CA LYS A 403 -0.30 -12.62 -22.79
C LYS A 403 -1.34 -12.64 -23.92
N HIS A 404 -2.11 -13.71 -24.02
CA HIS A 404 -3.07 -13.88 -25.10
C HIS A 404 -4.42 -13.21 -24.82
N GLY A 405 -4.78 -13.08 -23.55
CA GLY A 405 -5.89 -12.25 -23.06
C GLY A 405 -5.65 -10.75 -23.24
N GLY A 406 -4.38 -10.34 -23.26
CA GLY A 406 -4.02 -8.91 -23.30
C GLY A 406 -4.36 -8.21 -21.98
N LEU A 407 -4.13 -8.89 -20.86
CA LEU A 407 -4.42 -8.42 -19.52
C LEU A 407 -3.18 -8.51 -18.63
N GLY A 408 -3.08 -7.63 -17.65
CA GLY A 408 -2.09 -7.70 -16.58
C GLY A 408 -2.53 -8.71 -15.53
N LEU A 409 -1.62 -9.54 -15.04
CA LEU A 409 -1.88 -10.59 -14.06
C LEU A 409 -0.77 -10.66 -13.01
N THR A 410 -1.08 -10.32 -11.77
CA THR A 410 -0.26 -10.65 -10.60
C THR A 410 -0.91 -11.83 -9.89
N CYS A 411 -0.22 -12.96 -9.78
CA CYS A 411 -0.70 -14.18 -9.13
C CYS A 411 0.40 -14.77 -8.26
N VAL A 412 0.25 -14.70 -6.93
CA VAL A 412 1.21 -15.27 -5.98
C VAL A 412 0.47 -16.23 -5.05
N VAL A 413 1.00 -17.44 -4.94
CA VAL A 413 0.37 -18.52 -4.20
C VAL A 413 1.39 -19.19 -3.29
N LYS A 414 0.99 -19.43 -2.05
CA LYS A 414 1.67 -20.37 -1.16
C LYS A 414 0.76 -21.58 -0.98
N GLY A 415 1.05 -22.66 -1.68
CA GLY A 415 0.31 -23.92 -1.58
C GLY A 415 1.06 -25.01 -0.82
N ASP A 416 0.36 -26.12 -0.58
CA ASP A 416 0.80 -27.35 0.07
C ASP A 416 1.38 -28.36 -0.93
N LEU A 417 2.36 -27.91 -1.73
CA LEU A 417 2.95 -28.70 -2.80
C LEU A 417 3.65 -29.99 -2.32
N GLU A 418 3.90 -30.13 -1.02
CA GLU A 418 4.36 -31.37 -0.40
C GLU A 418 3.32 -32.49 -0.36
N ILE A 419 2.03 -32.14 -0.47
CA ILE A 419 0.92 -33.09 -0.60
C ILE A 419 0.75 -33.43 -2.07
N ASP A 420 0.30 -32.45 -2.87
CA ASP A 420 0.22 -32.48 -4.33
C ASP A 420 -0.07 -31.07 -4.91
N ALA A 421 -0.26 -30.98 -6.24
CA ALA A 421 -0.57 -29.74 -6.93
C ALA A 421 -2.07 -29.34 -6.91
N HIS A 422 -2.95 -30.20 -6.40
CA HIS A 422 -4.40 -30.11 -6.60
C HIS A 422 -4.97 -28.81 -6.03
N HIS A 423 -4.78 -28.59 -4.72
CA HIS A 423 -5.32 -27.42 -4.03
C HIS A 423 -4.73 -26.13 -4.60
N THR A 424 -3.43 -26.13 -4.92
CA THR A 424 -2.74 -24.98 -5.52
C THR A 424 -3.37 -24.58 -6.85
N VAL A 425 -3.59 -25.53 -7.77
CA VAL A 425 -4.19 -25.23 -9.08
C VAL A 425 -5.65 -24.82 -8.95
N GLU A 426 -6.44 -25.55 -8.17
CA GLU A 426 -7.87 -25.27 -7.96
C GLU A 426 -8.08 -23.88 -7.35
N ASP A 427 -7.41 -23.59 -6.25
CA ASP A 427 -7.63 -22.35 -5.49
C ASP A 427 -7.13 -21.12 -6.25
N THR A 428 -6.07 -21.29 -7.06
CA THR A 428 -5.63 -20.28 -8.02
C THR A 428 -6.70 -20.00 -9.07
N ALA A 429 -7.32 -21.03 -9.64
CA ALA A 429 -8.37 -20.88 -10.65
C ALA A 429 -9.62 -20.17 -10.07
N LEU A 430 -10.03 -20.55 -8.86
CA LEU A 430 -11.15 -19.92 -8.14
C LEU A 430 -10.89 -18.44 -7.85
N ALA A 431 -9.67 -18.11 -7.40
CA ALA A 431 -9.29 -16.73 -7.16
C ALA A 431 -9.20 -15.92 -8.45
N LEU A 432 -8.68 -16.52 -9.53
CA LEU A 432 -8.52 -15.86 -10.83
C LEU A 432 -9.89 -15.55 -11.45
N GLY A 433 -10.82 -16.50 -11.44
CA GLY A 433 -12.17 -16.29 -11.95
C GLY A 433 -12.92 -15.21 -11.17
N SER A 434 -12.74 -15.18 -9.84
CA SER A 434 -13.30 -14.12 -8.99
C SER A 434 -12.71 -12.74 -9.32
N ALA A 435 -11.38 -12.64 -9.48
CA ALA A 435 -10.71 -11.38 -9.84
C ALA A 435 -11.14 -10.89 -11.22
N LEU A 436 -11.23 -11.77 -12.23
CA LEU A 436 -11.75 -11.45 -13.56
C LEU A 436 -13.20 -10.96 -13.52
N LYS A 437 -14.05 -11.61 -12.72
CA LYS A 437 -15.45 -11.20 -12.54
C LYS A 437 -15.57 -9.81 -11.90
N LEU A 438 -14.74 -9.52 -10.89
CA LEU A 438 -14.69 -8.19 -10.28
C LEU A 438 -14.21 -7.14 -11.30
N ALA A 439 -13.17 -7.43 -12.07
CA ALA A 439 -12.66 -6.54 -13.10
C ALA A 439 -13.71 -6.24 -14.19
N LEU A 440 -14.53 -7.21 -14.56
CA LEU A 440 -15.60 -7.04 -15.57
C LEU A 440 -16.72 -6.09 -15.15
N GLY A 441 -16.92 -5.84 -13.85
CA GLY A 441 -17.94 -4.93 -13.36
C GLY A 441 -19.36 -5.31 -13.80
N ASP A 442 -20.10 -4.34 -14.33
CA ASP A 442 -21.50 -4.50 -14.77
C ASP A 442 -21.64 -5.19 -16.14
N LYS A 443 -20.53 -5.46 -16.84
CA LYS A 443 -20.46 -6.12 -18.16
C LYS A 443 -21.10 -5.32 -19.30
N ALA A 444 -21.33 -4.02 -19.14
CA ALA A 444 -21.84 -3.19 -20.22
C ALA A 444 -20.84 -3.14 -21.39
N GLY A 445 -21.32 -3.31 -22.62
CA GLY A 445 -20.52 -3.14 -23.84
C GLY A 445 -19.54 -4.25 -24.21
N ILE A 446 -19.44 -5.36 -23.46
CA ILE A 446 -18.42 -6.40 -23.69
C ILE A 446 -18.72 -7.29 -24.93
N GLY A 447 -17.68 -7.88 -25.53
CA GLY A 447 -17.83 -8.75 -26.73
C GLY A 447 -18.42 -10.15 -26.49
N ARG A 448 -18.42 -10.65 -25.26
CA ARG A 448 -19.13 -11.86 -24.76
C ARG A 448 -18.78 -13.25 -25.30
N TYR A 449 -18.40 -13.44 -26.58
CA TYR A 449 -18.31 -14.77 -27.23
C TYR A 449 -16.91 -15.17 -27.78
N GLY A 450 -16.63 -16.49 -27.87
CA GLY A 450 -15.29 -17.11 -28.04
C GLY A 450 -14.77 -17.48 -29.47
N PHE A 451 -13.71 -18.31 -29.53
CA PHE A 451 -12.71 -18.42 -30.62
C PHE A 451 -12.19 -19.88 -30.87
N VAL A 452 -11.42 -20.15 -31.94
CA VAL A 452 -10.80 -21.46 -32.26
C VAL A 452 -9.30 -21.32 -32.57
N MET A 453 -8.42 -22.14 -31.96
CA MET A 453 -6.95 -22.02 -32.08
C MET A 453 -6.23 -23.33 -32.50
N PRO A 454 -5.50 -23.35 -33.63
CA PRO A 454 -4.54 -24.42 -33.96
C PRO A 454 -3.12 -24.13 -33.42
N MET A 455 -2.37 -25.16 -33.01
CA MET A 455 -0.96 -25.07 -32.57
C MET A 455 -0.20 -26.39 -32.80
N ASP A 456 0.86 -26.38 -33.61
CA ASP A 456 1.65 -27.57 -33.99
C ASP A 456 0.76 -28.75 -34.46
N GLU A 457 0.91 -29.93 -33.86
CA GLU A 457 0.04 -31.10 -34.09
C GLU A 457 -1.26 -31.08 -33.28
N THR A 458 -1.47 -30.02 -32.51
CA THR A 458 -2.62 -29.85 -31.61
C THR A 458 -3.66 -28.87 -32.18
N GLN A 459 -4.94 -29.19 -32.01
CA GLN A 459 -6.05 -28.27 -32.22
C GLN A 459 -6.85 -28.10 -30.92
N ALA A 460 -7.04 -26.85 -30.48
CA ALA A 460 -7.92 -26.51 -29.37
C ALA A 460 -9.08 -25.60 -29.83
N ARG A 461 -10.32 -26.02 -29.57
CA ARG A 461 -11.54 -25.25 -29.82
C ARG A 461 -12.08 -24.76 -28.49
N VAL A 462 -12.28 -23.44 -28.36
CA VAL A 462 -12.63 -22.82 -27.08
C VAL A 462 -13.83 -21.88 -27.23
N ALA A 463 -14.99 -22.31 -26.76
CA ALA A 463 -16.17 -21.46 -26.68
C ALA A 463 -16.34 -20.88 -25.27
N ILE A 464 -16.53 -19.56 -25.17
CA ILE A 464 -16.79 -18.86 -23.90
C ILE A 464 -18.06 -18.03 -24.04
N ASP A 465 -18.89 -18.01 -22.99
CA ASP A 465 -19.99 -17.07 -22.79
C ASP A 465 -19.92 -16.46 -21.37
N LEU A 466 -19.75 -15.14 -21.28
CA LEU A 466 -19.67 -14.38 -20.03
C LEU A 466 -21.06 -14.02 -19.44
N SER A 467 -22.05 -14.91 -19.61
CA SER A 467 -23.45 -14.66 -19.25
C SER A 467 -23.78 -14.65 -17.76
N GLY A 468 -22.78 -14.75 -16.87
CA GLY A 468 -23.00 -14.90 -15.43
C GLY A 468 -23.42 -16.32 -15.00
N ARG A 469 -23.49 -17.29 -15.92
CA ARG A 469 -23.88 -18.67 -15.62
C ARG A 469 -22.68 -19.62 -15.78
N PRO A 470 -22.25 -20.28 -14.71
CA PRO A 470 -21.13 -21.20 -14.78
C PRO A 470 -21.53 -22.50 -15.48
N ALA A 471 -20.71 -22.94 -16.43
CA ALA A 471 -20.76 -24.27 -17.02
C ALA A 471 -19.38 -24.61 -17.59
N ALA A 472 -18.89 -25.83 -17.37
CA ALA A 472 -17.63 -26.28 -17.95
C ALA A 472 -17.84 -27.58 -18.74
N THR A 473 -17.20 -27.71 -19.89
CA THR A 473 -17.13 -28.97 -20.63
C THR A 473 -15.74 -29.10 -21.23
N PHE A 474 -15.08 -30.22 -20.96
CA PHE A 474 -13.75 -30.52 -21.49
C PHE A 474 -13.81 -31.84 -22.26
N LYS A 475 -13.34 -31.83 -23.51
CA LYS A 475 -13.21 -33.03 -24.36
C LYS A 475 -11.78 -33.12 -24.86
N GLY A 476 -11.10 -34.20 -24.52
CA GLY A 476 -9.72 -34.47 -24.93
C GLY A 476 -9.12 -35.54 -24.03
N GLU A 477 -8.22 -36.36 -24.57
CA GLU A 477 -7.49 -37.39 -23.83
C GLU A 477 -6.00 -37.08 -23.93
N PHE A 478 -5.33 -36.90 -22.79
CA PHE A 478 -3.90 -36.59 -22.76
C PHE A 478 -3.07 -37.88 -22.89
N PRO A 479 -2.06 -37.92 -23.79
CA PRO A 479 -1.20 -39.09 -23.96
C PRO A 479 -0.28 -39.43 -22.77
N SER A 480 -0.05 -38.49 -21.86
CA SER A 480 0.74 -38.67 -20.63
C SER A 480 -0.06 -38.28 -19.41
N ASP A 481 0.35 -38.76 -18.23
CA ASP A 481 -0.27 -38.40 -16.95
C ASP A 481 0.28 -37.08 -16.35
N HIS A 482 1.47 -36.66 -16.78
CA HIS A 482 2.12 -35.42 -16.32
C HIS A 482 2.80 -34.64 -17.45
N VAL A 483 2.98 -33.34 -17.20
CA VAL A 483 3.90 -32.46 -17.94
C VAL A 483 4.76 -31.71 -16.92
N GLY A 484 6.02 -32.12 -16.77
CA GLY A 484 6.85 -31.68 -15.64
C GLY A 484 6.20 -32.12 -14.32
N ASP A 485 6.04 -31.19 -13.38
CA ASP A 485 5.39 -31.42 -12.09
C ASP A 485 3.86 -31.16 -12.11
N PHE A 486 3.27 -30.93 -13.28
CA PHE A 486 1.83 -30.67 -13.44
C PHE A 486 1.08 -31.94 -13.86
N PRO A 487 0.15 -32.46 -13.02
CA PRO A 487 -0.73 -33.57 -13.41
C PRO A 487 -1.71 -33.12 -14.48
N VAL A 488 -1.80 -33.83 -15.61
CA VAL A 488 -2.63 -33.39 -16.76
C VAL A 488 -4.12 -33.33 -16.43
N GLU A 489 -4.58 -34.12 -15.46
CA GLU A 489 -5.96 -34.11 -14.97
C GLU A 489 -6.36 -32.77 -14.35
N MET A 490 -5.38 -31.98 -13.90
CA MET A 490 -5.63 -30.64 -13.36
C MET A 490 -6.00 -29.62 -14.43
N CYS A 491 -5.73 -29.89 -15.71
CA CYS A 491 -6.08 -28.98 -16.80
C CYS A 491 -7.62 -28.83 -16.94
N PRO A 492 -8.43 -29.91 -17.05
CA PRO A 492 -9.88 -29.82 -16.96
C PRO A 492 -10.39 -29.16 -15.67
N HIS A 493 -9.85 -29.57 -14.52
CA HIS A 493 -10.26 -29.04 -13.21
C HIS A 493 -10.03 -27.53 -13.09
N PHE A 494 -8.90 -27.01 -13.60
CA PHE A 494 -8.62 -25.58 -13.65
C PHE A 494 -9.73 -24.82 -14.37
N PHE A 495 -10.14 -25.27 -15.56
CA PHE A 495 -11.16 -24.57 -16.35
C PHE A 495 -12.56 -24.69 -15.74
N GLU A 496 -12.85 -25.79 -15.04
CA GLU A 496 -14.09 -25.94 -14.26
C GLU A 496 -14.18 -24.92 -13.12
N SER A 497 -13.12 -24.82 -12.30
CA SER A 497 -13.03 -23.88 -11.20
C SER A 497 -13.04 -22.41 -11.66
N LEU A 498 -12.36 -22.13 -12.77
CA LEU A 498 -12.38 -20.82 -13.41
C LEU A 498 -13.80 -20.44 -13.87
N ALA A 499 -14.50 -21.35 -14.57
CA ALA A 499 -15.86 -21.13 -15.05
C ALA A 499 -16.83 -20.87 -13.90
N GLN A 500 -16.68 -21.61 -12.80
CA GLN A 500 -17.53 -21.51 -11.61
C GLN A 500 -17.52 -20.11 -11.00
N THR A 501 -16.33 -19.55 -10.78
CA THR A 501 -16.17 -18.27 -10.06
C THR A 501 -16.29 -17.06 -10.98
N LEU A 502 -15.82 -17.18 -12.23
CA LEU A 502 -16.05 -16.17 -13.26
C LEU A 502 -17.55 -16.04 -13.60
N GLY A 503 -18.31 -17.11 -13.43
CA GLY A 503 -19.70 -17.20 -13.88
C GLY A 503 -19.78 -17.24 -15.40
N ALA A 504 -18.93 -18.07 -16.01
CA ALA A 504 -18.85 -18.22 -17.46
C ALA A 504 -19.18 -19.65 -17.89
N ALA A 505 -19.74 -19.81 -19.08
CA ALA A 505 -19.76 -21.09 -19.76
C ALA A 505 -18.46 -21.22 -20.55
N ILE A 506 -17.63 -22.23 -20.24
CA ILE A 506 -16.36 -22.53 -20.92
C ILE A 506 -16.44 -23.94 -21.50
N GLN A 507 -16.28 -24.07 -22.81
CA GLN A 507 -16.24 -25.36 -23.49
C GLN A 507 -14.93 -25.49 -24.26
N ILE A 508 -14.20 -26.58 -23.99
CA ILE A 508 -12.90 -26.86 -24.57
C ILE A 508 -12.95 -28.23 -25.22
N GLU A 509 -12.54 -28.30 -26.49
CA GLU A 509 -12.24 -29.55 -27.21
C GLU A 509 -10.80 -29.48 -27.68
N VAL A 510 -9.98 -30.46 -27.30
CA VAL A 510 -8.55 -30.52 -27.65
C VAL A 510 -8.18 -31.89 -28.21
N GLU A 511 -7.46 -31.88 -29.33
CA GLU A 511 -6.91 -33.06 -30.02
C GLU A 511 -5.43 -32.80 -30.31
N GLY A 512 -4.56 -33.80 -30.10
CA GLY A 512 -3.12 -33.68 -30.33
C GLY A 512 -2.33 -34.90 -29.83
N ASP A 513 -1.04 -34.95 -30.14
CA ASP A 513 -0.17 -36.09 -29.80
C ASP A 513 0.76 -35.82 -28.60
N ASN A 514 0.92 -34.56 -28.18
CA ASN A 514 1.78 -34.17 -27.07
C ASN A 514 0.98 -33.42 -25.98
N SER A 515 0.91 -33.99 -24.78
CA SER A 515 0.20 -33.39 -23.65
C SER A 515 0.62 -31.95 -23.33
N HIS A 516 1.91 -31.61 -23.50
CA HIS A 516 2.41 -30.26 -23.30
C HIS A 516 1.75 -29.29 -24.27
N HIS A 517 1.80 -29.59 -25.57
CA HIS A 517 1.22 -28.75 -26.62
C HIS A 517 -0.31 -28.67 -26.47
N MET A 518 -0.95 -29.77 -26.10
CA MET A 518 -2.40 -29.83 -25.81
C MET A 518 -2.81 -28.89 -24.68
N ILE A 519 -2.13 -28.96 -23.53
CA ILE A 519 -2.44 -28.09 -22.39
C ILE A 519 -2.17 -26.63 -22.74
N GLU A 520 -1.00 -26.34 -23.33
CA GLU A 520 -0.65 -24.98 -23.73
C GLU A 520 -1.66 -24.40 -24.74
N ALA A 521 -2.12 -25.19 -25.71
CA ALA A 521 -3.14 -24.78 -26.65
C ALA A 521 -4.48 -24.45 -25.97
N CYS A 522 -4.87 -25.18 -24.93
CA CYS A 522 -6.07 -24.85 -24.14
C CYS A 522 -5.93 -23.49 -23.44
N PHE A 523 -4.84 -23.24 -22.73
CA PHE A 523 -4.61 -21.99 -21.99
C PHE A 523 -4.50 -20.78 -22.92
N LYS A 524 -3.73 -20.91 -24.02
CA LYS A 524 -3.68 -19.89 -25.08
C LYS A 524 -5.03 -19.66 -25.74
N GLY A 525 -5.77 -20.73 -26.02
CA GLY A 525 -7.09 -20.70 -26.61
C GLY A 525 -8.10 -19.94 -25.74
N VAL A 526 -8.10 -20.20 -24.44
CA VAL A 526 -8.91 -19.44 -23.46
C VAL A 526 -8.46 -17.99 -23.40
N GLY A 527 -7.16 -17.70 -23.26
CA GLY A 527 -6.67 -16.31 -23.30
C GLY A 527 -7.13 -15.57 -24.56
N ARG A 528 -7.00 -16.19 -25.74
CA ARG A 528 -7.46 -15.62 -27.01
C ARG A 528 -8.97 -15.45 -27.11
N ALA A 529 -9.76 -16.34 -26.51
CA ALA A 529 -11.22 -16.22 -26.46
C ALA A 529 -11.67 -15.11 -25.49
N LEU A 530 -10.96 -14.94 -24.38
CA LEU A 530 -11.24 -13.89 -23.39
C LEU A 530 -10.96 -12.49 -23.94
N ARG A 531 -9.91 -12.29 -24.72
CA ARG A 531 -9.54 -10.97 -25.24
C ARG A 531 -10.67 -10.22 -25.97
N PRO A 532 -11.31 -10.77 -27.04
CA PRO A 532 -12.44 -10.12 -27.66
C PRO A 532 -13.68 -10.12 -26.74
N ALA A 533 -13.84 -11.13 -25.88
CA ALA A 533 -14.97 -11.20 -24.96
C ALA A 533 -14.94 -10.09 -23.90
N PHE A 534 -13.74 -9.62 -23.50
CA PHE A 534 -13.52 -8.52 -22.57
C PHE A 534 -13.49 -7.14 -23.24
N ALA A 535 -13.34 -7.06 -24.57
CA ALA A 535 -13.28 -5.77 -25.25
C ALA A 535 -14.62 -5.01 -25.12
N VAL A 536 -14.57 -3.75 -24.72
CA VAL A 536 -15.73 -2.85 -24.68
C VAL A 536 -15.91 -2.24 -26.08
N ASN A 537 -17.05 -2.50 -26.72
CA ASN A 537 -17.37 -2.01 -28.07
C ASN A 537 -18.58 -1.06 -28.10
N GLY A 538 -19.07 -0.61 -26.93
CA GLY A 538 -20.22 0.29 -26.80
C GLY A 538 -20.66 0.44 -25.34
N THR A 539 -21.82 1.07 -25.12
CA THR A 539 -22.39 1.31 -23.77
C THR A 539 -23.55 0.38 -23.42
N ASP A 540 -24.11 -0.33 -24.41
CA ASP A 540 -25.30 -1.15 -24.22
C ASP A 540 -24.98 -2.46 -23.51
N MET A 541 -25.92 -2.93 -22.69
CA MET A 541 -25.83 -4.26 -22.11
C MET A 541 -25.98 -5.33 -23.21
N PRO A 542 -25.04 -6.28 -23.39
CA PRO A 542 -25.15 -7.32 -24.41
C PRO A 542 -26.13 -8.44 -23.99
N SER A 543 -27.37 -8.05 -23.68
CA SER A 543 -28.46 -8.89 -23.20
C SER A 543 -29.82 -8.35 -23.64
N THR A 544 -30.67 -9.22 -24.19
CA THR A 544 -32.07 -8.89 -24.50
C THR A 544 -32.93 -8.70 -23.26
N LYS A 545 -32.45 -9.11 -22.07
CA LYS A 545 -33.15 -8.97 -20.79
C LYS A 545 -32.77 -7.68 -20.05
N GLY A 546 -31.83 -6.90 -20.58
CA GLY A 546 -31.31 -5.68 -19.94
C GLY A 546 -30.39 -5.91 -18.73
N VAL A 547 -30.13 -7.16 -18.35
CA VAL A 547 -29.23 -7.57 -17.24
C VAL A 547 -28.49 -8.87 -17.57
N LEU A 548 -27.33 -9.11 -16.95
CA LEU A 548 -26.46 -10.28 -17.10
C LEU A 548 -25.98 -10.88 -15.77
#